data_AF-A0A7X8EAD9-F1
#
_entry.id   AF-A0A7X8EAD9-F1
#
_cell.length_a   1.000
_cell.length_b   1.000
_cell.length_c   1.000
_cell.angle_alpha   90.00
_cell.angle_beta   90.00
_cell.angle_gamma   90.00
#
_symmetry.space_group_name_H-M   'P 1'
#
loop_
_entity.id
_entity.type
_entity.pdbx_description
1 polymer ?
#
loop_
_entity_poly.entity_id
_entity_poly.type
_entity_poly.pdbx_seq_one_letter_code
_entity_poly.pdbx_strand_id
1 'polypeptide(L)'
;MSLFAIFSTAFLVAFSGAIVPGPLLTITIDRTLKQGIRAGPLVVMGHGILEFIAVIAMAYGLGSFLQQGSFARIVGIVGGLVLLWFGYNMLKSGKQVTLETDETAAVSEPAPMSGSVLAGVAGTLSNPYWFLWWAAIGTAFITKSLKFGLLGVMLFFLGHILADFLWLFSVSAAITAGKKVFNDRVYRFIMMLCGLFLILLAFYFIWSGISGNLGLEGM
;
A
#
# COMPACT_ATOMS: atom_id res chain seq x y z
N MET A 1 -11.82 13.71 -20.88
CA MET A 1 -10.49 13.72 -20.20
C MET A 1 -9.42 13.80 -21.28
N SER A 2 -8.33 14.52 -21.06
CA SER A 2 -7.14 14.43 -21.92
C SER A 2 -6.16 13.39 -21.35
N LEU A 3 -5.17 12.97 -22.14
CA LEU A 3 -4.09 12.08 -21.68
C LEU A 3 -3.34 12.66 -20.47
N PHE A 4 -3.09 13.97 -20.48
CA PHE A 4 -2.52 14.69 -19.34
C PHE A 4 -3.42 14.59 -18.10
N ALA A 5 -4.73 14.78 -18.26
CA ALA A 5 -5.66 14.68 -17.15
C ALA A 5 -5.69 13.26 -16.54
N ILE A 6 -5.55 12.20 -17.35
CA ILE A 6 -5.46 10.81 -16.86
C ILE A 6 -4.24 10.66 -15.98
N PHE A 7 -3.06 11.05 -16.48
CA PHE A 7 -1.82 10.98 -15.71
C PHE A 7 -1.90 11.76 -14.40
N SER A 8 -2.30 13.04 -14.46
CA SER A 8 -2.33 13.91 -13.27
C SER A 8 -3.35 13.45 -12.23
N THR A 9 -4.54 12.99 -12.66
CA THR A 9 -5.55 12.48 -11.73
C THR A 9 -5.14 11.14 -11.15
N ALA A 10 -4.54 10.24 -11.94
CA ALA A 10 -3.98 8.98 -11.45
C ALA A 10 -2.92 9.24 -10.37
N PHE A 11 -1.97 10.14 -10.65
CA PHE A 11 -0.92 10.51 -9.71
C PHE A 11 -1.48 11.07 -8.41
N LEU A 12 -2.39 12.07 -8.47
CA LEU A 12 -2.95 12.70 -7.27
C LEU A 12 -3.78 11.71 -6.43
N VAL A 13 -4.58 10.88 -7.08
CA VAL A 13 -5.41 9.88 -6.39
C VAL A 13 -4.54 8.77 -5.78
N ALA A 14 -3.58 8.25 -6.53
CA ALA A 14 -2.63 7.24 -6.03
C ALA A 14 -1.83 7.79 -4.85
N PHE A 15 -1.32 9.03 -4.94
CA PHE A 15 -0.56 9.69 -3.88
C PHE A 15 -1.39 9.81 -2.58
N SER A 16 -2.66 10.17 -2.70
CA SER A 16 -3.55 10.23 -1.53
C SER A 16 -3.74 8.86 -0.86
N GLY A 17 -3.73 7.78 -1.64
CA GLY A 17 -3.78 6.41 -1.14
C GLY A 17 -2.46 5.94 -0.54
N ALA A 18 -1.33 6.29 -1.16
CA ALA A 18 0.01 5.89 -0.75
C ALA A 18 0.39 6.43 0.65
N ILE A 19 -0.09 7.64 1.00
CA ILE A 19 0.14 8.27 2.30
C ILE A 19 -0.53 7.51 3.45
N VAL A 20 -1.58 6.74 3.15
CA VAL A 20 -2.32 5.99 4.17
C VAL A 20 -1.39 4.93 4.79
N PRO A 21 -1.23 4.94 6.12
CA PRO A 21 -0.31 4.01 6.74
C PRO A 21 -0.79 2.57 6.66
N GLY A 22 0.10 1.67 6.26
CA GLY A 22 -0.20 0.25 6.11
C GLY A 22 1.05 -0.65 6.13
N PRO A 23 0.90 -1.96 5.82
CA PRO A 23 2.00 -2.93 5.85
C PRO A 23 3.16 -2.55 4.94
N LEU A 24 2.89 -1.99 3.75
CA LEU A 24 3.91 -1.57 2.79
C LEU A 24 4.78 -0.42 3.33
N LEU A 25 4.16 0.57 3.97
CA LEU A 25 4.88 1.66 4.64
C LEU A 25 5.73 1.14 5.81
N THR A 26 5.18 0.23 6.62
CA THR A 26 5.88 -0.37 7.78
C THR A 26 7.12 -1.14 7.33
N ILE A 27 7.00 -1.94 6.28
CA ILE A 27 8.13 -2.66 5.67
C ILE A 27 9.15 -1.69 5.09
N THR A 28 8.69 -0.61 4.45
CA THR A 28 9.59 0.44 3.92
C THR A 28 10.42 1.05 5.05
N ILE A 29 9.82 1.35 6.19
CA ILE A 29 10.51 1.86 7.38
C ILE A 29 11.55 0.84 7.88
N ASP A 30 11.15 -0.42 8.13
CA ASP A 30 12.05 -1.48 8.61
C ASP A 30 13.25 -1.70 7.69
N ARG A 31 13.00 -1.82 6.38
CA ARG A 31 14.05 -1.99 5.38
C ARG A 31 14.94 -0.76 5.28
N THR A 32 14.40 0.45 5.39
CA THR A 32 15.19 1.68 5.36
C THR A 32 16.11 1.80 6.57
N LEU A 33 15.65 1.41 7.76
CA LEU A 33 16.49 1.41 8.96
C LEU A 33 17.71 0.48 8.79
N LYS A 34 17.52 -0.66 8.12
CA LYS A 34 18.56 -1.68 7.89
C LYS A 34 19.46 -1.41 6.67
N GLN A 35 18.92 -0.88 5.58
CA GLN A 35 19.61 -0.76 4.28
C GLN A 35 19.75 0.68 3.78
N GLY A 36 19.27 1.66 4.54
CA GLY A 36 19.27 3.07 4.17
C GLY A 36 18.30 3.40 3.03
N ILE A 37 18.53 4.55 2.38
CA ILE A 37 17.62 5.15 1.40
C ILE A 37 17.25 4.23 0.21
N ARG A 38 18.14 3.29 -0.15
CA ARG A 38 17.93 2.35 -1.27
C ARG A 38 16.75 1.40 -1.03
N ALA A 39 16.33 1.21 0.21
CA ALA A 39 15.20 0.36 0.55
C ALA A 39 13.89 0.82 -0.11
N GLY A 40 13.62 2.13 -0.13
CA GLY A 40 12.39 2.71 -0.70
C GLY A 40 12.16 2.30 -2.16
N PRO A 41 13.09 2.63 -3.08
CA PRO A 41 12.98 2.22 -4.48
C PRO A 41 12.86 0.70 -4.67
N LEU A 42 13.55 -0.11 -3.87
CA LEU A 42 13.48 -1.56 -3.98
C LEU A 42 12.13 -2.12 -3.53
N VAL A 43 11.54 -1.56 -2.46
CA VAL A 43 10.21 -1.92 -2.00
C VAL A 43 9.15 -1.50 -3.03
N VAL A 44 9.26 -0.30 -3.60
CA VAL A 44 8.40 0.18 -4.70
C VAL A 44 8.50 -0.75 -5.90
N MET A 45 9.69 -1.26 -6.24
CA MET A 45 9.84 -2.20 -7.36
C MET A 45 9.05 -3.50 -7.12
N GLY A 46 9.10 -4.04 -5.90
CA GLY A 46 8.28 -5.21 -5.53
C GLY A 46 6.78 -4.93 -5.59
N HIS A 47 6.36 -3.77 -5.09
CA HIS A 47 4.98 -3.30 -5.17
C HIS A 47 4.51 -3.15 -6.62
N GLY A 48 5.27 -2.42 -7.43
CA GLY A 48 4.96 -2.12 -8.83
C GLY A 48 4.84 -3.34 -9.73
N ILE A 49 5.53 -4.46 -9.42
CA ILE A 49 5.33 -5.73 -10.12
C ILE A 49 3.88 -6.22 -9.95
N LEU A 50 3.35 -6.18 -8.73
CA LEU A 50 1.98 -6.62 -8.45
C LEU A 50 0.95 -5.66 -9.04
N GLU A 51 1.24 -4.36 -8.99
CA GLU A 51 0.39 -3.35 -9.63
C GLU A 51 0.32 -3.52 -11.14
N PHE A 52 1.46 -3.79 -11.78
CA PHE A 52 1.51 -4.07 -13.21
C PHE A 52 0.69 -5.32 -13.57
N ILE A 53 0.79 -6.38 -12.77
CA ILE A 53 -0.05 -7.58 -12.93
C ILE A 53 -1.54 -7.24 -12.78
N ALA A 54 -1.90 -6.41 -11.79
CA ALA A 54 -3.28 -5.98 -11.57
C ALA A 54 -3.82 -5.16 -12.76
N VAL A 55 -3.04 -4.20 -13.27
CA VAL A 55 -3.38 -3.41 -14.47
C VAL A 55 -3.65 -4.31 -15.66
N ILE A 56 -2.75 -5.26 -15.94
CA ILE A 56 -2.91 -6.22 -17.04
C ILE A 56 -4.20 -7.02 -16.85
N ALA A 57 -4.37 -7.63 -15.67
CA ALA A 57 -5.54 -8.44 -15.40
C ALA A 57 -6.85 -7.66 -15.61
N MET A 58 -6.93 -6.43 -15.11
CA MET A 58 -8.11 -5.58 -15.28
C MET A 58 -8.33 -5.14 -16.73
N ALA A 59 -7.25 -4.84 -17.46
CA ALA A 59 -7.32 -4.49 -18.88
C ALA A 59 -7.88 -5.64 -19.74
N TYR A 60 -7.61 -6.89 -19.36
CA TYR A 60 -8.16 -8.10 -20.01
C TYR A 60 -9.54 -8.54 -19.49
N GLY A 61 -10.18 -7.75 -18.63
CA GLY A 61 -11.58 -7.97 -18.25
C GLY A 61 -11.80 -8.55 -16.86
N LEU A 62 -10.77 -8.71 -16.01
CA LEU A 62 -10.99 -9.13 -14.61
C LEU A 62 -11.81 -8.10 -13.81
N GLY A 63 -11.86 -6.84 -14.26
CA GLY A 63 -12.61 -5.77 -13.59
C GLY A 63 -14.11 -6.04 -13.49
N SER A 64 -14.72 -6.73 -14.48
CA SER A 64 -16.15 -7.07 -14.44
C SER A 64 -16.46 -8.23 -13.48
N PHE A 65 -15.48 -9.11 -13.22
CA PHE A 65 -15.58 -10.18 -12.23
C PHE A 65 -15.49 -9.64 -10.80
N LEU A 66 -14.64 -8.63 -10.57
CA LEU A 66 -14.46 -7.98 -9.26
C LEU A 66 -15.69 -7.17 -8.82
N GLN A 67 -16.51 -6.70 -9.77
CA GLN A 67 -17.75 -5.95 -9.51
C GLN A 67 -18.96 -6.83 -9.20
N GLN A 68 -18.82 -8.17 -9.23
CA GLN A 68 -19.91 -9.05 -8.80
C GLN A 68 -20.17 -8.86 -7.31
N GLY A 69 -21.41 -8.53 -6.94
CA GLY A 69 -21.79 -8.21 -5.56
C GLY A 69 -21.38 -9.29 -4.54
N SER A 70 -21.45 -10.57 -4.92
CA SER A 70 -21.01 -11.69 -4.07
C SER A 70 -19.50 -11.70 -3.84
N PHE A 71 -18.70 -11.43 -4.88
CA PHE A 71 -17.25 -11.40 -4.79
C PHE A 71 -16.77 -10.21 -3.95
N ALA A 72 -17.31 -9.02 -4.22
CA ALA A 72 -16.96 -7.80 -3.48
C ALA A 72 -17.32 -7.91 -1.98
N ARG A 73 -18.42 -8.58 -1.62
CA ARG A 73 -18.78 -8.87 -0.22
C ARG A 73 -17.78 -9.81 0.45
N ILE A 74 -17.40 -10.90 -0.21
CA ILE A 74 -16.40 -11.85 0.30
C ILE A 74 -15.06 -11.14 0.51
N VAL A 75 -14.61 -10.34 -0.45
CA VAL A 75 -13.37 -9.57 -0.34
C VAL A 75 -13.44 -8.53 0.78
N GLY A 76 -14.58 -7.83 0.95
CA GLY A 76 -14.77 -6.88 2.05
C GLY A 76 -14.66 -7.54 3.42
N ILE A 77 -15.32 -8.69 3.63
CA ILE A 77 -15.29 -9.42 4.91
C ILE A 77 -13.90 -10.02 5.17
N VAL A 78 -13.35 -10.76 4.21
CA VAL A 78 -12.05 -11.42 4.36
C VAL A 78 -10.94 -10.39 4.49
N GLY A 79 -10.95 -9.35 3.66
CA GLY A 79 -10.00 -8.23 3.72
C GLY A 79 -10.08 -7.47 5.04
N GLY A 80 -11.29 -7.24 5.57
CA GLY A 80 -11.48 -6.63 6.88
C GLY A 80 -10.98 -7.50 8.04
N LEU A 81 -11.21 -8.81 8.04
CA LEU A 81 -10.65 -9.71 9.06
C LEU A 81 -9.11 -9.70 9.06
N VAL A 82 -8.51 -9.67 7.86
CA VAL A 82 -7.06 -9.55 7.69
C VAL A 82 -6.56 -8.20 8.24
N LEU A 83 -7.26 -7.09 7.97
CA LEU A 83 -6.94 -5.78 8.55
C LEU A 83 -6.99 -5.75 10.07
N LEU A 84 -8.01 -6.39 10.67
CA LEU A 84 -8.13 -6.51 12.12
C LEU A 84 -6.90 -7.21 12.72
N TRP A 85 -6.48 -8.32 12.11
CA TRP A 85 -5.30 -9.07 12.53
C TRP A 85 -4.02 -8.22 12.42
N PHE A 86 -3.83 -7.50 11.31
CA PHE A 86 -2.68 -6.60 11.13
C PHE A 86 -2.69 -5.41 12.09
N GLY A 87 -3.82 -4.74 12.25
CA GLY A 87 -3.98 -3.64 13.20
C GLY A 87 -3.68 -4.08 14.63
N TYR A 88 -4.19 -5.23 15.05
CA TYR A 88 -3.90 -5.81 16.37
C TYR A 88 -2.41 -6.12 16.56
N ASN A 89 -1.77 -6.79 15.59
CA ASN A 89 -0.34 -7.10 15.66
C ASN A 89 0.51 -5.82 15.70
N MET A 90 0.15 -4.80 14.93
CA MET A 90 0.85 -3.52 14.90
C MET A 90 0.74 -2.77 16.24
N LEU A 91 -0.45 -2.79 16.87
CA LEU A 91 -0.63 -2.25 18.23
C LEU A 91 0.15 -3.04 19.29
N LYS A 92 0.24 -4.37 19.15
CA LYS A 92 1.01 -5.23 20.05
C LYS A 92 2.51 -4.99 19.92
N SER A 93 3.03 -4.93 18.70
CA SER A 93 4.44 -4.67 18.41
C SER A 93 4.86 -3.27 18.84
N GLY A 94 4.01 -2.25 18.65
CA GLY A 94 4.26 -0.90 19.15
C GLY A 94 4.51 -0.87 20.67
N LYS A 95 3.83 -1.70 21.46
CA LYS A 95 4.03 -1.76 22.93
C LYS A 95 5.37 -2.39 23.35
N GLN A 96 5.99 -3.21 22.50
CA GLN A 96 7.19 -3.99 22.81
C GLN A 96 8.50 -3.40 22.26
N VAL A 97 8.45 -2.28 21.54
CA VAL A 97 9.65 -1.66 20.96
C VAL A 97 10.38 -0.86 22.03
N THR A 98 11.47 -1.41 22.56
CA THR A 98 12.65 -0.66 22.97
C THR A 98 13.60 -0.64 21.77
N LEU A 99 13.90 0.53 21.20
CA LEU A 99 15.13 0.69 20.44
C LEU A 99 16.23 0.76 21.50
N GLU A 100 16.61 -0.40 22.05
CA GLU A 100 17.93 -0.50 22.63
C GLU A 100 18.89 -0.12 21.50
N THR A 101 19.47 1.06 21.63
CA THR A 101 20.69 1.43 20.90
C THR A 101 21.79 0.60 21.51
N ASP A 102 21.70 -0.72 21.33
CA ASP A 102 22.79 -1.60 21.65
C ASP A 102 23.74 -1.46 20.46
N GLU A 103 24.79 -0.67 20.65
CA GLU A 103 25.95 -0.59 19.74
C GLU A 103 26.62 -1.98 19.56
N THR A 104 26.07 -3.02 20.18
CA THR A 104 26.43 -4.43 20.13
C THR A 104 25.39 -5.35 19.48
N ALA A 105 24.35 -4.82 18.84
CA ALA A 105 23.53 -5.64 17.95
C ALA A 105 24.37 -6.01 16.72
N ALA A 106 24.92 -7.23 16.75
CA ALA A 106 25.66 -7.84 15.66
C ALA A 106 25.07 -7.40 14.32
N VAL A 107 25.92 -6.80 13.48
CA VAL A 107 25.66 -6.52 12.07
C VAL A 107 25.18 -7.82 11.46
N SER A 108 23.87 -8.04 11.49
CA SER A 108 23.25 -9.13 10.76
C SER A 108 23.51 -8.78 9.31
N GLU A 109 24.24 -9.66 8.63
CA GLU A 109 24.58 -9.62 7.21
C GLU A 109 23.60 -8.73 6.42
N PRO A 110 24.08 -7.74 5.65
CA PRO A 110 23.23 -6.80 4.94
C PRO A 110 22.15 -7.60 4.22
N ALA A 111 20.89 -7.47 4.70
CA ALA A 111 19.81 -8.28 4.17
C ALA A 111 19.83 -8.12 2.64
N PRO A 112 19.86 -9.22 1.88
CA PRO A 112 20.15 -9.16 0.45
C PRO A 112 19.19 -8.20 -0.25
N MET A 113 19.68 -7.52 -1.29
CA MET A 113 18.91 -6.52 -2.04
C MET A 113 17.60 -7.09 -2.60
N SER A 114 17.59 -8.37 -2.96
CA SER A 114 16.40 -9.14 -3.35
C SER A 114 15.35 -9.25 -2.24
N GLY A 115 15.76 -9.21 -0.98
CA GLY A 115 14.89 -9.27 0.19
C GLY A 115 13.98 -8.04 0.33
N SER A 116 14.38 -6.87 -0.16
CA SER A 116 13.55 -5.65 -0.10
C SER A 116 12.49 -5.62 -1.19
N VAL A 117 12.81 -6.15 -2.38
CA VAL A 117 11.83 -6.37 -3.44
C VAL A 117 10.78 -7.40 -2.98
N LEU A 118 11.23 -8.54 -2.45
CA LEU A 118 10.31 -9.56 -1.93
C LEU A 118 9.49 -9.03 -0.75
N ALA A 119 10.05 -8.17 0.10
CA ALA A 119 9.31 -7.52 1.17
C ALA A 119 8.26 -6.54 0.63
N GLY A 120 8.51 -5.85 -0.48
CA GLY A 120 7.49 -5.04 -1.16
C GLY A 120 6.35 -5.87 -1.72
N VAL A 121 6.64 -7.02 -2.32
CA VAL A 121 5.63 -8.01 -2.74
C VAL A 121 4.81 -8.48 -1.53
N ALA A 122 5.49 -8.94 -0.48
CA ALA A 122 4.83 -9.43 0.74
C ALA A 122 3.98 -8.35 1.41
N GLY A 123 4.49 -7.12 1.50
CA GLY A 123 3.78 -5.98 2.07
C GLY A 123 2.53 -5.60 1.29
N THR A 124 2.59 -5.69 -0.03
CA THR A 124 1.46 -5.41 -0.92
C THR A 124 0.39 -6.49 -0.82
N LEU A 125 0.77 -7.77 -0.90
CA LEU A 125 -0.17 -8.90 -0.76
C LEU A 125 -0.78 -8.98 0.64
N SER A 126 -0.03 -8.53 1.65
CA SER A 126 -0.52 -8.40 3.03
C SER A 126 -1.40 -7.16 3.23
N ASN A 127 -1.51 -6.27 2.24
CA ASN A 127 -2.25 -5.03 2.33
C ASN A 127 -3.66 -5.17 1.68
N PRO A 128 -4.72 -5.47 2.45
CA PRO A 128 -6.08 -5.53 1.91
C PRO A 128 -6.60 -4.19 1.37
N TYR A 129 -6.02 -3.04 1.75
CA TYR A 129 -6.33 -1.77 1.09
C TYR A 129 -5.94 -1.79 -0.38
N TRP A 130 -4.84 -2.46 -0.72
CA TRP A 130 -4.37 -2.53 -2.10
C TRP A 130 -5.42 -3.20 -2.99
N PHE A 131 -5.95 -4.35 -2.55
CA PHE A 131 -7.00 -5.05 -3.29
C PHE A 131 -8.27 -4.21 -3.43
N LEU A 132 -8.68 -3.51 -2.36
CA LEU A 132 -9.92 -2.74 -2.35
C LEU A 132 -9.80 -1.42 -3.13
N TRP A 133 -8.65 -0.78 -3.09
CA TRP A 133 -8.33 0.36 -3.93
C TRP A 133 -8.36 -0.04 -5.41
N TRP A 134 -7.74 -1.16 -5.78
CA TRP A 134 -7.75 -1.65 -7.17
C TRP A 134 -9.15 -2.08 -7.62
N ALA A 135 -9.92 -2.75 -6.76
CA ALA A 135 -11.30 -3.15 -7.07
C ALA A 135 -12.22 -1.95 -7.31
N ALA A 136 -12.12 -0.90 -6.49
CA ALA A 136 -12.99 0.28 -6.60
C ALA A 136 -12.43 1.34 -7.57
N ILE A 137 -11.29 1.93 -7.21
CA ILE A 137 -10.70 3.10 -7.88
C ILE A 137 -9.92 2.65 -9.12
N GLY A 138 -9.04 1.66 -8.96
CA GLY A 138 -8.19 1.16 -10.05
C GLY A 138 -9.00 0.69 -11.26
N THR A 139 -10.04 -0.11 -11.02
CA THR A 139 -10.93 -0.60 -12.08
C THR A 139 -11.60 0.56 -12.84
N ALA A 140 -12.15 1.55 -12.14
CA ALA A 140 -12.78 2.71 -12.78
C ALA A 140 -11.79 3.53 -13.61
N PHE A 141 -10.57 3.71 -13.12
CA PHE A 141 -9.52 4.41 -13.85
C PHE A 141 -9.06 3.62 -15.08
N ILE A 142 -8.88 2.30 -14.98
CA ILE A 142 -8.54 1.45 -16.12
C ILE A 142 -9.63 1.50 -17.19
N THR A 143 -10.91 1.38 -16.82
CA THR A 143 -12.02 1.48 -17.77
C THR A 143 -12.06 2.84 -18.47
N LYS A 144 -11.81 3.94 -17.76
CA LYS A 144 -11.71 5.28 -18.37
C LYS A 144 -10.49 5.41 -19.29
N SER A 145 -9.37 4.83 -18.90
CA SER A 145 -8.10 4.92 -19.62
C SER A 145 -8.10 4.10 -20.91
N LEU A 146 -8.79 2.95 -20.92
CA LEU A 146 -8.98 2.11 -22.11
C LEU A 146 -9.68 2.86 -23.26
N LYS A 147 -10.49 3.88 -22.97
CA LYS A 147 -11.11 4.74 -24.01
C LYS A 147 -10.08 5.53 -24.83
N PHE A 148 -8.86 5.66 -24.33
CA PHE A 148 -7.73 6.31 -24.99
C PHE A 148 -6.70 5.30 -25.52
N GLY A 149 -7.10 4.02 -25.60
CA GLY A 149 -6.25 2.92 -26.03
C GLY A 149 -5.10 2.63 -25.05
N LEU A 150 -4.09 1.93 -25.56
CA LEU A 150 -2.92 1.50 -24.78
C LEU A 150 -2.18 2.67 -24.12
N LEU A 151 -2.09 3.81 -24.83
CA LEU A 151 -1.41 5.00 -24.33
C LEU A 151 -2.09 5.57 -23.07
N GLY A 152 -3.43 5.53 -23.01
CA GLY A 152 -4.17 5.94 -21.82
C GLY A 152 -3.84 5.09 -20.59
N VAL A 153 -3.81 3.77 -20.77
CA VAL A 153 -3.48 2.82 -19.69
C VAL A 153 -2.04 2.98 -19.23
N MET A 154 -1.09 3.18 -20.16
CA MET A 154 0.31 3.43 -19.83
C MET A 154 0.49 4.71 -19.01
N LEU A 155 -0.18 5.80 -19.38
CA LEU A 155 -0.10 7.06 -18.64
C LEU A 155 -0.79 6.99 -17.27
N PHE A 156 -1.90 6.25 -17.17
CA PHE A 156 -2.51 5.95 -15.87
C PHE A 156 -1.52 5.21 -14.96
N PHE A 157 -0.95 4.10 -15.44
CA PHE A 157 -0.01 3.30 -14.65
C PHE A 157 1.24 4.09 -14.27
N LEU A 158 1.77 4.89 -15.20
CA LEU A 158 2.93 5.74 -14.94
C LEU A 158 2.65 6.80 -13.87
N GLY A 159 1.49 7.46 -13.95
CA GLY A 159 1.08 8.44 -12.93
C GLY A 159 0.92 7.78 -11.56
N HIS A 160 0.29 6.61 -11.53
CA HIS A 160 0.07 5.83 -10.32
C HIS A 160 1.40 5.41 -9.66
N ILE A 161 2.27 4.69 -10.37
CA ILE A 161 3.52 4.16 -9.79
C ILE A 161 4.50 5.26 -9.39
N LEU A 162 4.48 6.41 -10.08
CA LEU A 162 5.29 7.56 -9.69
C LEU A 162 4.85 8.17 -8.36
N ALA A 163 3.57 8.08 -8.02
CA ALA A 163 3.07 8.55 -6.74
C ALA A 163 3.59 7.65 -5.60
N ASP A 164 3.52 6.33 -5.76
CA ASP A 164 4.05 5.36 -4.79
C ASP A 164 5.57 5.49 -4.65
N PHE A 165 6.26 5.65 -5.79
CA PHE A 165 7.69 5.91 -5.80
C PHE A 165 8.03 7.17 -5.02
N LEU A 166 7.37 8.29 -5.32
CA LEU A 166 7.62 9.56 -4.65
C LEU A 166 7.44 9.44 -3.14
N TRP A 167 6.32 8.87 -2.69
CA TRP A 167 6.03 8.75 -1.28
C TRP A 167 7.02 7.84 -0.55
N LEU A 168 7.20 6.59 -1.01
CA LEU A 168 8.07 5.63 -0.32
C LEU A 168 9.55 6.02 -0.40
N PHE A 169 9.98 6.64 -1.50
CA PHE A 169 11.32 7.24 -1.59
C PHE A 169 11.48 8.39 -0.60
N SER A 170 10.51 9.31 -0.52
CA SER A 170 10.54 10.43 0.43
C SER A 170 10.59 9.95 1.88
N VAL A 171 9.82 8.92 2.23
CA VAL A 171 9.88 8.28 3.56
C VAL A 171 11.27 7.70 3.81
N SER A 172 11.82 6.94 2.87
CA SER A 172 13.16 6.37 3.01
C SER A 172 14.26 7.43 3.13
N ALA A 173 14.14 8.51 2.37
CA ALA A 173 15.05 9.65 2.41
C ALA A 173 14.97 10.38 3.75
N ALA A 174 13.75 10.65 4.24
CA ALA A 174 13.52 11.31 5.53
C ALA A 174 14.07 10.50 6.70
N ILE A 175 13.88 9.17 6.71
CA ILE A 175 14.42 8.29 7.75
C ILE A 175 15.95 8.24 7.69
N THR A 176 16.52 8.17 6.49
CA THR A 176 17.98 8.11 6.31
C THR A 176 18.65 9.43 6.73
N ALA A 177 18.07 10.57 6.34
CA ALA A 177 18.54 11.91 6.73
C ALA A 177 18.28 12.19 8.21
N GLY A 178 17.18 11.67 8.75
CA GLY A 178 16.70 11.87 10.11
C GLY A 178 17.08 10.77 11.10
N LYS A 179 18.12 9.95 10.82
CA LYS A 179 18.56 8.85 11.70
C LYS A 179 18.80 9.24 13.18
N LYS A 180 18.88 10.55 13.50
CA LYS A 180 18.97 11.09 14.88
C LYS A 180 17.65 11.60 15.50
N VAL A 181 16.53 11.64 14.77
CA VAL A 181 15.24 12.22 15.22
C VAL A 181 14.18 11.17 15.51
N PHE A 182 14.26 9.99 14.91
CA PHE A 182 13.34 8.87 15.21
C PHE A 182 13.76 8.17 16.51
N ASN A 183 13.25 8.64 17.64
CA ASN A 183 13.28 7.88 18.90
C ASN A 183 12.10 6.90 18.98
N ASP A 184 12.17 5.96 19.92
CA ASP A 184 11.17 4.93 20.18
C ASP A 184 9.76 5.48 20.32
N ARG A 185 9.62 6.70 20.85
CA ARG A 185 8.35 7.34 21.14
C ARG A 185 7.64 7.81 19.87
N VAL A 186 8.38 8.38 18.92
CA VAL A 186 7.83 8.78 17.60
C VAL A 186 7.45 7.54 16.80
N TYR A 187 8.32 6.52 16.78
CA TYR A 187 8.02 5.25 16.13
C TYR A 187 6.80 4.56 16.75
N ARG A 188 6.71 4.49 18.08
CA ARG A 188 5.52 3.97 18.79
C ARG A 188 4.26 4.73 18.42
N PHE A 189 4.31 6.05 18.43
CA PHE A 189 3.15 6.88 18.14
C PHE A 189 2.62 6.63 16.73
N ILE A 190 3.52 6.59 15.74
CA ILE A 190 3.16 6.25 14.36
C ILE A 190 2.54 4.86 14.33
N MET A 191 3.20 3.82 14.85
CA MET A 191 2.68 2.45 14.84
C MET A 191 1.31 2.31 15.54
N MET A 192 1.10 3.03 16.65
CA MET A 192 -0.19 3.05 17.35
C MET A 192 -1.29 3.72 16.53
N LEU A 193 -1.02 4.89 15.94
CA LEU A 193 -1.97 5.62 15.10
C LEU A 193 -2.37 4.78 13.89
N CYS A 194 -1.37 4.18 13.24
CA CYS A 194 -1.55 3.32 12.07
C CYS A 194 -2.36 2.07 12.43
N GLY A 195 -2.00 1.38 13.52
CA GLY A 195 -2.70 0.18 13.97
C GLY A 195 -4.17 0.43 14.30
N LEU A 196 -4.46 1.56 14.97
CA LEU A 196 -5.83 1.98 15.25
C LEU A 196 -6.61 2.29 13.97
N PHE A 197 -5.99 2.99 13.03
CA PHE A 197 -6.59 3.28 11.73
C PHE A 197 -6.93 2.01 10.94
N LEU A 198 -6.03 1.02 10.89
CA LEU A 198 -6.31 -0.28 10.25
C LEU A 198 -7.52 -0.99 10.89
N ILE A 199 -7.64 -0.94 12.22
CA ILE A 199 -8.78 -1.53 12.95
C ILE A 199 -10.09 -0.82 12.58
N LEU A 200 -10.10 0.51 12.52
CA LEU A 200 -11.29 1.27 12.13
C LEU A 200 -11.73 0.91 10.72
N LEU A 201 -10.79 0.79 9.79
CA LEU A 201 -11.12 0.45 8.42
C LEU A 201 -11.50 -1.03 8.24
N ALA A 202 -10.94 -1.91 9.06
CA ALA A 202 -11.36 -3.30 9.13
C ALA A 202 -12.84 -3.41 9.48
N PHE A 203 -13.30 -2.68 10.50
CA PHE A 203 -14.71 -2.63 10.88
C PHE A 203 -15.57 -2.06 9.76
N TYR A 204 -15.11 -0.99 9.08
CA TYR A 204 -15.80 -0.43 7.94
C TYR A 204 -15.96 -1.45 6.79
N PHE A 205 -14.92 -2.20 6.43
CA PHE A 205 -15.00 -3.20 5.36
C PHE A 205 -15.82 -4.43 5.73
N ILE A 206 -15.75 -4.91 6.97
CA ILE A 206 -16.62 -5.99 7.45
C ILE A 206 -18.09 -5.52 7.42
N TRP A 207 -18.36 -4.33 7.94
CA TRP A 207 -19.71 -3.75 7.93
C TRP A 207 -20.24 -3.57 6.51
N SER A 208 -19.43 -3.00 5.61
CA SER A 208 -19.79 -2.76 4.21
C SER A 208 -20.01 -4.08 3.45
N GLY A 209 -19.18 -5.09 3.69
CA GLY A 209 -19.35 -6.43 3.11
C GLY A 209 -20.61 -7.16 3.62
N ILE A 210 -20.97 -7.00 4.90
CA ILE A 210 -22.18 -7.61 5.48
C ILE A 210 -23.45 -6.87 5.03
N SER A 211 -23.42 -5.54 5.06
CA SER A 211 -24.57 -4.70 4.69
C SER A 211 -24.84 -4.66 3.19
N GLY A 212 -23.91 -5.17 2.37
CA GLY A 212 -23.97 -5.06 0.91
C GLY A 212 -23.76 -3.64 0.39
N ASN A 213 -23.53 -2.68 1.30
CA ASN A 213 -23.44 -1.26 1.03
C ASN A 213 -21.97 -0.91 0.70
N LEU A 214 -21.47 -1.51 -0.37
CA LEU A 214 -20.09 -1.33 -0.86
C LEU A 214 -19.85 0.03 -1.53
N GLY A 215 -20.81 0.97 -1.45
CA GLY A 215 -20.73 2.25 -2.16
C GLY A 215 -20.76 2.11 -3.68
N LEU A 216 -21.10 0.92 -4.20
CA LEU A 216 -21.25 0.63 -5.63
C LEU A 216 -22.70 0.84 -6.11
N GLU A 217 -23.65 1.01 -5.20
CA GLU A 217 -25.03 1.38 -5.53
C GLU A 217 -25.12 2.90 -5.68
N GLY A 218 -24.62 3.43 -6.80
CA GLY A 218 -24.74 4.87 -7.10
C GLY A 218 -23.78 5.48 -8.13
N MET A 219 -22.99 4.69 -8.86
CA MET A 219 -22.12 5.18 -9.94
C MET A 219 -22.45 4.56 -11.29
#